data_AF-A0A423S8C7-F1
#
_entry.id   AF-A0A423S8C7-F1
#
_cell.length_a   1.000
_cell.length_b   1.000
_cell.length_c   1.000
_cell.angle_alpha   90.00
_cell.angle_beta   90.00
_cell.angle_gamma   90.00
#
_symmetry.space_group_name_H-M   'P 1'
#
loop_
_entity.id
_entity.type
_entity.pdbx_description
1 polymer ?
#
loop_
_entity_poly.entity_id
_entity_poly.type
_entity_poly.pdbx_seq_one_letter_code
_entity_poly.pdbx_strand_id
1 'polypeptide(L)'
;MSTEPHTPTAYPVFKGLGRKPTFLGVPTTLLFGAFLAVAFIAMLAGLAWWGLLVVVLPTIAVLTRHDDKAFDVLWLELKTRTRNRNKAFWNGSSYAPSAYPPQRPWLQRRTGDHDR
;
A
#
# COMPACT_ATOMS: atom_id res chain seq x y z
N MET A 1 -3.10 23.26 32.18
CA MET A 1 -2.79 22.33 31.08
C MET A 1 -3.86 22.52 30.02
N SER A 2 -3.65 23.44 29.09
CA SER A 2 -4.63 23.80 28.05
C SER A 2 -4.75 22.66 27.03
N THR A 3 -5.93 22.05 26.95
CA THR A 3 -6.27 21.03 25.95
C THR A 3 -6.68 21.72 24.66
N GLU A 4 -5.71 22.14 23.85
CA GLU A 4 -5.98 22.63 22.49
C GLU A 4 -6.46 21.45 21.63
N PRO A 5 -7.63 21.53 20.99
CA PRO A 5 -8.10 20.49 20.08
C PRO A 5 -7.27 20.53 18.79
N HIS A 6 -6.31 19.61 18.66
CA HIS A 6 -5.57 19.37 17.44
C HIS A 6 -6.55 19.00 16.31
N THR A 7 -6.86 19.95 15.44
CA THR A 7 -7.69 19.73 14.25
C THR A 7 -6.85 18.97 13.22
N PRO A 8 -7.14 17.71 12.90
CA PRO A 8 -6.42 17.00 11.85
C PRO A 8 -6.82 17.66 10.53
N THR A 9 -5.88 18.39 9.95
CA THR A 9 -6.09 19.04 8.65
C THR A 9 -6.25 17.96 7.58
N ALA A 10 -7.51 17.68 7.24
CA ALA A 10 -7.89 16.79 6.16
C ALA A 10 -7.53 17.47 4.83
N TYR A 11 -6.30 17.28 4.38
CA TYR A 11 -5.85 17.76 3.08
C TYR A 11 -6.06 16.66 2.02
N PRO A 12 -7.15 16.69 1.22
CA PRO A 12 -7.32 15.76 0.09
C PRO A 12 -6.28 15.99 -1.03
N VAL A 13 -5.57 17.13 -1.00
CA VAL A 13 -4.67 17.57 -2.07
C VAL A 13 -3.34 16.79 -2.12
N PHE A 14 -2.85 16.26 -0.98
CA PHE A 14 -1.56 15.56 -0.96
C PHE A 14 -1.61 14.11 -1.46
N LYS A 15 -2.80 13.56 -1.73
CA LYS A 15 -2.92 12.15 -2.13
C LYS A 15 -2.40 11.90 -3.55
N GLY A 16 -2.45 12.91 -4.42
CA GLY A 16 -1.92 12.85 -5.78
C GLY A 16 -0.39 12.81 -5.84
N LEU A 17 0.29 13.52 -4.93
CA LEU A 17 1.75 13.62 -4.89
C LEU A 17 2.45 12.33 -4.39
N GLY A 18 1.70 11.44 -3.70
CA GLY A 18 2.24 10.20 -3.11
C GLY A 18 1.84 8.91 -3.83
N ARG A 19 1.13 9.00 -4.97
CA ARG A 19 0.84 7.83 -5.79
C ARG A 19 2.12 7.32 -6.42
N LYS A 20 2.25 5.99 -6.48
CA LYS A 20 3.42 5.39 -7.12
C LYS A 20 3.39 5.73 -8.61
N PRO A 21 4.55 6.01 -9.22
CA PRO A 21 4.61 6.15 -10.67
C PRO A 21 4.12 4.82 -11.29
N THR A 22 3.10 4.93 -12.13
CA THR A 22 2.55 3.81 -12.89
C THR A 22 2.81 4.03 -14.36
N PHE A 23 3.16 2.97 -15.08
CA PHE A 23 3.31 2.97 -16.54
C PHE A 23 2.33 1.92 -17.09
N LEU A 24 1.43 2.34 -17.98
CA LEU A 24 0.35 1.49 -18.52
C LEU A 24 -0.53 0.83 -17.42
N GLY A 25 -0.71 1.51 -16.28
CA GLY A 25 -1.48 0.98 -15.14
C GLY A 25 -0.72 0.03 -14.21
N VAL A 26 0.56 -0.25 -14.50
CA VAL A 26 1.46 -1.08 -13.68
C VAL A 26 2.42 -0.18 -12.89
N PRO A 27 2.56 -0.33 -11.56
CA PRO A 27 3.58 0.35 -10.77
C PRO A 27 4.99 0.04 -11.31
N THR A 28 5.82 1.08 -11.51
CA THR A 28 7.16 0.90 -12.12
C THR A 28 8.04 -0.07 -11.35
N THR A 29 7.91 -0.14 -10.02
CA THR A 29 8.63 -1.12 -9.18
C THR A 29 8.31 -2.56 -9.56
N LEU A 30 7.04 -2.86 -9.86
CA LEU A 30 6.61 -4.19 -10.30
C LEU A 30 6.98 -4.45 -11.75
N LEU A 31 6.91 -3.42 -12.61
CA LEU A 31 7.35 -3.51 -14.00
C LEU A 31 8.82 -3.95 -14.09
N PHE A 32 9.71 -3.25 -13.40
CA PHE A 32 11.14 -3.61 -13.38
C PHE A 32 11.40 -4.94 -12.67
N GLY A 33 10.69 -5.22 -11.57
CA GLY A 33 10.80 -6.51 -10.88
C GLY A 33 10.43 -7.69 -11.78
N ALA A 34 9.31 -7.58 -12.50
CA ALA A 34 8.86 -8.59 -13.46
C ALA A 34 9.83 -8.73 -14.64
N PHE A 35 10.31 -7.61 -15.20
CA PHE A 35 11.29 -7.64 -16.28
C PHE A 35 12.59 -8.31 -15.85
N LEU A 36 13.14 -7.97 -14.68
CA LEU A 36 14.35 -8.60 -14.15
C LEU A 36 14.16 -10.08 -13.88
N ALA A 37 13.01 -10.48 -13.31
CA ALA A 37 12.70 -11.88 -13.05
C ALA A 37 12.61 -12.69 -14.36
N VAL A 38 11.92 -12.17 -15.37
CA VAL A 38 11.82 -12.81 -16.69
C VAL A 38 13.18 -12.84 -17.39
N ALA A 39 13.95 -11.76 -17.35
CA ALA A 39 15.29 -11.71 -17.92
C ALA A 39 16.23 -12.74 -17.26
N PHE A 40 16.14 -12.91 -15.93
CA PHE A 40 16.90 -13.92 -15.21
C PHE A 40 16.49 -15.35 -15.62
N ILE A 41 15.19 -15.63 -15.76
CA ILE A 41 14.69 -16.91 -16.28
C ILE A 41 15.15 -17.14 -17.71
N ALA A 42 15.07 -16.14 -18.58
CA ALA A 42 15.50 -16.23 -19.97
C ALA A 42 17.02 -16.43 -20.11
N MET A 43 17.80 -15.85 -19.19
CA MET A 43 19.25 -16.10 -19.12
C MET A 43 19.57 -17.56 -18.76
N LEU A 44 18.78 -18.19 -17.88
CA LEU A 44 18.99 -19.57 -17.45
C LEU A 44 18.40 -20.61 -18.41
N ALA A 45 17.23 -20.36 -18.96
CA ALA A 45 16.42 -21.33 -19.70
C ALA A 45 16.28 -21.00 -21.19
N GLY A 46 16.88 -19.90 -21.66
CA GLY A 46 16.96 -19.49 -23.06
C GLY A 46 15.97 -18.41 -23.49
N LEU A 47 16.18 -17.87 -24.69
CA LEU A 47 15.47 -16.69 -25.21
C LEU A 47 13.95 -16.89 -25.36
N ALA A 48 13.48 -18.13 -25.52
CA ALA A 48 12.05 -18.44 -25.65
C ALA A 48 11.22 -17.98 -24.43
N TRP A 49 11.83 -17.86 -23.26
CA TRP A 49 11.16 -17.45 -22.04
C TRP A 49 10.81 -15.96 -21.96
N TRP A 50 11.27 -15.14 -22.91
CA TRP A 50 10.79 -13.76 -23.04
C TRP A 50 9.28 -13.67 -23.28
N GLY A 51 8.67 -14.69 -23.88
CA GLY A 51 7.20 -14.76 -24.05
C GLY A 51 6.43 -14.70 -22.72
N LEU A 52 7.06 -15.07 -21.60
CA LEU A 52 6.46 -15.01 -20.27
C LEU A 52 6.09 -13.58 -19.87
N LEU A 53 6.81 -12.58 -20.38
CA LEU A 53 6.52 -11.16 -20.16
C LEU A 53 5.14 -10.74 -20.69
N VAL A 54 4.70 -11.34 -21.81
CA VAL A 54 3.39 -11.07 -22.43
C VAL A 54 2.24 -11.51 -21.51
N VAL A 55 2.45 -12.52 -20.67
CA VAL A 55 1.45 -13.02 -19.71
C VAL A 55 1.56 -12.31 -18.36
N VAL A 56 2.78 -12.04 -17.90
CA VAL A 56 3.02 -11.44 -16.57
C VAL A 56 2.63 -9.97 -16.52
N LEU A 57 2.87 -9.18 -17.56
CA LEU A 57 2.49 -7.77 -17.54
C LEU A 57 0.98 -7.51 -17.41
N PRO A 58 0.09 -8.14 -18.21
CA PRO A 58 -1.34 -7.91 -18.07
C PRO A 58 -1.90 -8.47 -16.75
N THR A 59 -1.36 -9.58 -16.24
CA THR A 59 -1.79 -10.14 -14.95
C THR A 59 -1.47 -9.19 -13.80
N ILE A 60 -0.27 -8.60 -13.78
CA ILE A 60 0.08 -7.56 -12.80
C ILE A 60 -0.81 -6.33 -13.00
N ALA A 61 -1.05 -5.88 -14.23
CA ALA A 61 -1.89 -4.71 -14.52
C ALA A 61 -3.33 -4.86 -14.01
N VAL A 62 -3.93 -6.04 -14.19
CA VAL A 62 -5.27 -6.35 -13.68
C VAL A 62 -5.28 -6.35 -12.15
N LEU A 63 -4.25 -6.93 -11.53
CA LEU A 63 -4.15 -7.01 -10.08
C LEU A 63 -3.92 -5.63 -9.43
N THR A 64 -3.07 -4.80 -10.03
CA THR A 64 -2.76 -3.45 -9.54
C THR A 64 -3.86 -2.44 -9.82
N ARG A 65 -4.79 -2.73 -10.72
CA ARG A 65 -5.99 -1.91 -10.95
C ARG A 65 -6.87 -1.84 -9.70
N HIS A 66 -6.90 -2.91 -8.90
CA HIS A 66 -7.74 -2.98 -7.70
C HIS A 66 -7.07 -2.38 -6.47
N ASP A 67 -5.76 -2.60 -6.28
CA ASP A 67 -5.00 -2.05 -5.16
C ASP A 67 -3.51 -1.90 -5.51
N ASP A 68 -3.06 -0.67 -5.71
CA ASP A 68 -1.66 -0.34 -6.01
C ASP A 68 -0.74 -0.49 -4.79
N LYS A 69 -1.30 -0.54 -3.58
CA LYS A 69 -0.59 -0.60 -2.30
C LYS A 69 -0.55 -2.00 -1.70
N ALA A 70 -1.44 -2.92 -2.13
CA ALA A 70 -1.47 -4.30 -1.63
C ALA A 70 -0.09 -4.99 -1.67
N PHE A 71 0.65 -4.84 -2.76
CA PHE A 71 2.00 -5.40 -2.88
C PHE A 71 3.01 -4.78 -1.92
N ASP A 72 2.89 -3.48 -1.64
CA ASP A 72 3.76 -2.82 -0.68
C ASP A 72 3.47 -3.27 0.74
N VAL A 73 2.18 -3.43 1.07
CA VAL A 73 1.75 -3.97 2.35
C VAL A 73 2.23 -5.40 2.51
N LEU A 74 2.10 -6.24 1.47
CA LEU A 74 2.59 -7.61 1.48
C LEU A 74 4.12 -7.67 1.63
N TRP A 75 4.85 -6.83 0.89
CA TRP A 75 6.30 -6.75 0.97
C TRP A 75 6.77 -6.26 2.35
N LEU A 76 6.09 -5.25 2.89
CA LEU A 76 6.33 -4.74 4.23
C LEU A 76 6.03 -5.79 5.29
N GLU A 77 4.94 -6.54 5.14
CA GLU A 77 4.60 -7.66 6.01
C GLU A 77 5.68 -8.73 5.95
N LEU A 78 6.14 -9.11 4.76
CA LEU A 78 7.22 -10.09 4.60
C LEU A 78 8.51 -9.61 5.28
N LYS A 79 8.91 -8.35 5.06
CA LYS A 79 10.11 -7.75 5.67
C LYS A 79 9.99 -7.65 7.19
N THR A 80 8.83 -7.26 7.70
CA THR A 80 8.62 -7.10 9.14
C THR A 80 8.44 -8.45 9.83
N ARG A 81 7.77 -9.42 9.21
CA ARG A 81 7.63 -10.80 9.73
C ARG A 81 8.97 -11.53 9.80
N THR A 82 9.81 -11.39 8.78
CA THR A 82 11.17 -11.97 8.78
C THR A 82 12.09 -11.30 9.80
N ARG A 83 11.97 -9.97 10.01
CA ARG A 83 12.80 -9.22 10.96
C ARG A 83 12.30 -9.32 12.40
N ASN A 84 11.01 -9.57 12.64
CA ASN A 84 10.42 -9.68 13.98
C ASN A 84 10.69 -11.05 14.61
N ARG A 85 11.96 -11.27 14.98
CA ARG A 85 12.43 -12.53 15.60
C ARG A 85 11.93 -12.69 17.05
N ASN A 86 11.68 -11.59 17.74
CA ASN A 86 11.16 -11.58 19.12
C ASN A 86 9.63 -11.68 19.20
N LYS A 87 8.91 -11.84 18.08
CA LYS A 87 7.45 -11.99 18.07
C LYS A 87 6.97 -13.13 18.99
N ALA A 88 7.71 -14.24 19.03
CA ALA A 88 7.39 -15.40 19.86
C ALA A 88 7.50 -15.08 21.36
N PHE A 89 8.38 -14.15 21.74
CA PHE A 89 8.59 -13.76 23.14
C PHE A 89 7.55 -12.73 23.60
N TRP A 90 7.22 -11.73 22.76
CA TRP A 90 6.33 -10.63 23.15
C TRP A 90 4.87 -10.77 22.70
N ASN A 91 4.54 -11.82 21.93
CA ASN A 91 3.21 -12.07 21.33
C ASN A 91 2.56 -10.82 20.69
N GLY A 92 3.39 -9.94 20.12
CA GLY A 92 2.98 -8.63 19.61
C GLY A 92 3.77 -8.23 18.37
N SER A 93 3.17 -7.38 17.53
CA SER A 93 3.82 -6.81 16.35
C SER A 93 3.47 -5.33 16.24
N SER A 94 4.46 -4.46 16.47
CA SER A 94 4.27 -2.99 16.47
C SER A 94 3.96 -2.39 15.08
N TYR A 95 4.08 -3.20 14.02
CA TYR A 95 3.88 -2.76 12.63
C TYR A 95 2.48 -3.04 12.08
N ALA A 96 1.51 -3.40 12.93
CA ALA A 96 0.14 -3.54 12.49
C ALA A 96 -0.39 -2.18 11.98
N PRO A 97 -1.17 -2.14 10.88
CA PRO A 97 -1.81 -0.91 10.43
C PRO A 97 -2.65 -0.39 11.59
N SER A 98 -2.34 0.79 12.11
CA SER A 98 -3.20 1.43 13.09
C SER A 98 -4.55 1.67 12.42
N ALA A 99 -5.59 0.99 12.91
CA ALA A 99 -6.95 1.28 12.50
C ALA A 99 -7.24 2.71 12.96
N TYR A 100 -7.13 3.67 12.05
CA TYR A 100 -7.61 5.02 12.30
C TYR A 100 -9.13 4.91 12.53
N PRO A 101 -9.65 5.37 13.68
CA PRO A 101 -11.09 5.45 13.87
C PRO A 101 -11.67 6.35 12.77
N PRO A 102 -12.77 5.97 12.13
CA PRO A 102 -13.47 6.86 11.21
C PRO A 102 -14.22 7.92 12.03
N GLN A 103 -13.48 8.87 12.62
CA GLN A 103 -14.09 10.10 13.14
C GLN A 103 -14.50 10.93 11.93
N ARG A 104 -15.72 10.71 11.44
CA ARG A 104 -16.34 11.47 10.36
C ARG A 104 -16.89 12.77 10.96
N PRO A 105 -16.27 13.94 10.71
CA PRO A 105 -16.70 15.19 11.35
C PRO A 105 -18.13 15.60 10.98
N TRP A 106 -18.61 15.17 9.81
CA TRP A 106 -19.96 15.46 9.33
C TRP A 106 -21.07 14.63 9.99
N LEU A 107 -20.73 13.65 10.84
CA LEU A 107 -21.72 12.86 11.59
C LEU A 107 -22.08 13.49 12.94
N GLN A 108 -21.45 14.61 13.33
CA GLN A 108 -21.89 15.40 14.48
C GLN A 108 -23.23 16.07 14.13
N ARG A 109 -24.33 15.36 14.36
CA ARG A 109 -25.65 15.98 14.46
C ARG A 109 -25.54 17.06 15.53
N ARG A 110 -25.68 18.32 15.10
CA ARG A 110 -25.93 19.46 15.98
C ARG A 110 -27.09 19.10 16.90
N THR A 111 -26.77 18.72 18.13
CA THR A 111 -27.74 18.58 19.21
C THR A 111 -27.38 19.69 20.18
N GLY A 112 -28.15 20.77 20.16
CA GLY A 112 -27.87 21.97 20.95
C GLY A 112 -28.34 23.24 20.27
N ASP A 113 -29.62 23.27 19.89
CA ASP A 113 -30.34 24.51 19.60
C ASP A 113 -31.47 24.60 20.62
N HIS A 114 -31.11 24.81 21.89
CA HIS A 114 -32.01 25.21 22.95
C HIS A 114 -31.20 26.12 23.88
N ASP A 115 -31.39 27.43 23.70
CA ASP A 115 -31.65 28.41 24.75
C ASP A 115 -31.51 29.83 24.14
N ARG A 116 -32.60 30.27 23.50
CA ARG A 116 -32.97 31.67 23.35
C ARG A 116 -34.35 31.85 23.96
#